data_AF-A0A355GJ50-F1
#
_entry.id   AF-A0A355GJ50-F1
#
_cell.length_a   1.000
_cell.length_b   1.000
_cell.length_c   1.000
_cell.angle_alpha   90.00
_cell.angle_beta   90.00
_cell.angle_gamma   90.00
#
_symmetry.space_group_name_H-M   'P 1'
#
loop_
_entity.id
_entity.type
_entity.pdbx_description
1 polymer ?
#
loop_
_entity_poly.entity_id
_entity_poly.type
_entity_poly.pdbx_seq_one_letter_code
_entity_poly.pdbx_strand_id
1 'polypeptide(L)'
;NIINGGEHASNGIDLQEFMVMPLGFDNFSDSLRCGTEIFHSLKKVLSSKGLSTAVGDEGGFAPDLPNSEDAIDVILTAIENAGYKAGDQVKIALDAASTEFFNSKTGIYTVEGREFDSAGMVDFLASWVDKYPICSIEDGLAEDDWDGWKLLTERLGNKVQLVGDDLFVTNPKRLQRGIDEGIANSILVKVNQIGTLSETIEAVQLAGRNGYTAVMSHRSGETEDTTIADLAVALCTGQIKTGSASRTDRICKYNQLLRIEEILGTEATFGGTIS
;
A
#
# COMPACT_ATOMS: atom_id res chain seq x y z
N ASN A 1 -4.41 0.98 4.59
CA ASN A 1 -3.78 0.52 5.85
C ASN A 1 -4.84 -0.02 6.82
N ILE A 2 -4.62 -1.21 7.40
CA ILE A 2 -5.49 -1.82 8.42
C ILE A 2 -4.71 -2.36 9.65
N ILE A 3 -3.45 -2.81 9.46
CA ILE A 3 -2.51 -3.19 10.53
C ILE A 3 -1.15 -2.52 10.27
N ASN A 4 -0.53 -2.03 11.34
CA ASN A 4 0.81 -1.43 11.35
C ASN A 4 1.84 -2.37 12.00
N GLY A 5 3.05 -2.35 11.45
CA GLY A 5 4.29 -2.85 12.04
C GLY A 5 5.42 -1.85 11.84
N GLY A 6 6.66 -2.31 11.87
CA GLY A 6 7.87 -1.52 11.63
C GLY A 6 7.93 -0.25 12.50
N GLU A 7 8.41 0.85 11.93
CA GLU A 7 8.50 2.15 12.61
C GLU A 7 7.14 2.75 13.02
N HIS A 8 6.02 2.20 12.52
CA HIS A 8 4.67 2.65 12.87
C HIS A 8 4.08 1.90 14.09
N ALA A 9 4.78 0.93 14.66
CA ALA A 9 4.32 0.18 15.83
C ALA A 9 5.47 -0.27 16.73
N SER A 10 5.17 -0.50 18.01
CA SER A 10 6.08 -1.18 18.94
C SER A 10 5.64 -2.64 19.13
N ASN A 11 5.70 -3.45 18.07
CA ASN A 11 5.32 -4.87 18.05
C ASN A 11 6.39 -5.72 17.34
N GLY A 12 6.16 -7.04 17.24
CA GLY A 12 7.09 -7.99 16.61
C GLY A 12 7.00 -8.09 15.08
N ILE A 13 6.39 -7.11 14.41
CA ILE A 13 6.18 -7.11 12.95
C ILE A 13 7.17 -6.12 12.34
N ASP A 14 8.04 -6.55 11.43
CA ASP A 14 8.99 -5.64 10.77
C ASP A 14 8.39 -4.94 9.54
N LEU A 15 7.44 -5.56 8.83
CA LEU A 15 6.75 -4.91 7.71
C LEU A 15 5.87 -3.77 8.23
N GLN A 16 5.93 -2.61 7.57
CA GLN A 16 5.36 -1.37 8.09
C GLN A 16 3.84 -1.29 7.97
N GLU A 17 3.25 -1.66 6.83
CA GLU A 17 1.80 -1.63 6.66
C GLU A 17 1.23 -2.86 5.97
N PHE A 18 0.06 -3.28 6.47
CA PHE A 18 -0.78 -4.28 5.85
C PHE A 18 -2.10 -3.61 5.48
N MET A 19 -2.52 -3.80 4.23
CA MET A 19 -3.65 -3.10 3.64
C MET A 19 -4.63 -4.08 3.03
N VAL A 20 -5.90 -3.71 3.03
CA VAL A 20 -6.93 -4.38 2.22
C VAL A 20 -7.30 -3.51 1.03
N MET A 21 -7.45 -4.15 -0.13
CA MET A 21 -7.85 -3.51 -1.38
C MET A 21 -9.16 -4.15 -1.87
N PRO A 22 -10.32 -3.51 -1.65
CA PRO A 22 -11.60 -3.98 -2.14
C PRO A 22 -11.76 -3.70 -3.65
N LEU A 23 -11.31 -4.65 -4.48
CA LEU A 23 -11.22 -4.51 -5.94
C LEU A 23 -12.43 -5.08 -6.70
N GLY A 24 -13.22 -5.97 -6.08
CA GLY A 24 -14.32 -6.67 -6.73
C GLY A 24 -15.67 -5.93 -6.70
N PHE A 25 -15.64 -4.60 -6.84
CA PHE A 25 -16.83 -3.73 -6.77
C PHE A 25 -16.88 -2.81 -7.99
N ASP A 26 -18.09 -2.37 -8.34
CA ASP A 26 -18.31 -1.52 -9.52
C ASP A 26 -18.18 -0.02 -9.22
N ASN A 27 -18.23 0.37 -7.95
CA ASN A 27 -18.24 1.76 -7.50
C ASN A 27 -17.39 1.95 -6.23
N PHE A 28 -16.90 3.16 -6.03
CA PHE A 28 -16.06 3.53 -4.91
C PHE A 28 -16.83 3.46 -3.57
N SER A 29 -18.10 3.87 -3.54
CA SER A 29 -18.94 3.79 -2.34
C SER A 29 -19.01 2.37 -1.74
N ASP A 30 -19.24 1.35 -2.56
CA ASP A 30 -19.28 -0.04 -2.14
C ASP A 30 -17.90 -0.58 -1.76
N SER A 31 -16.85 -0.18 -2.49
CA SER A 31 -15.46 -0.50 -2.14
C SER A 31 -15.09 0.05 -0.76
N LEU A 32 -15.40 1.32 -0.48
CA LEU A 32 -15.17 1.97 0.81
C LEU A 32 -15.98 1.32 1.94
N ARG A 33 -17.24 0.98 1.68
CA ARG A 33 -18.09 0.26 2.63
C ARG A 33 -17.48 -1.09 3.00
N CYS A 34 -17.03 -1.86 2.01
CA CYS A 34 -16.34 -3.13 2.23
C CYS A 34 -15.11 -2.96 3.13
N GLY A 35 -14.21 -2.01 2.79
CA GLY A 35 -13.03 -1.72 3.61
C GLY A 35 -13.38 -1.33 5.06
N THR A 36 -14.43 -0.54 5.24
CA THR A 36 -14.92 -0.10 6.57
C THR A 36 -15.50 -1.26 7.39
N GLU A 37 -16.29 -2.12 6.77
CA GLU A 37 -16.85 -3.31 7.42
C GLU A 37 -15.73 -4.29 7.85
N ILE A 38 -14.70 -4.47 7.01
CA ILE A 38 -13.52 -5.28 7.34
C ILE A 38 -12.74 -4.65 8.50
N PHE A 39 -12.54 -3.34 8.52
CA PHE A 39 -11.89 -2.64 9.63
C PHE A 39 -12.62 -2.88 10.97
N HIS A 40 -13.95 -2.78 10.99
CA HIS A 40 -14.72 -3.06 12.20
C HIS A 40 -14.78 -4.56 12.55
N SER A 41 -14.74 -5.44 11.56
CA SER A 41 -14.61 -6.89 11.76
C SER A 41 -13.27 -7.22 12.41
N LEU A 42 -12.16 -6.66 11.89
CA LEU A 42 -10.82 -6.86 12.44
C LEU A 42 -10.73 -6.37 13.88
N LYS A 43 -11.33 -5.22 14.20
CA LYS A 43 -11.42 -4.74 15.60
C LYS A 43 -11.98 -5.80 16.55
N LYS A 44 -13.03 -6.53 16.13
CA LYS A 44 -13.65 -7.61 16.92
C LYS A 44 -12.73 -8.84 17.01
N VAL A 45 -12.09 -9.22 15.91
CA VAL A 45 -11.10 -10.33 15.88
C VAL A 45 -9.98 -10.06 16.88
N LEU A 46 -9.37 -8.87 16.83
CA LEU A 46 -8.31 -8.46 17.75
C LEU A 46 -8.80 -8.45 19.21
N SER A 47 -9.96 -7.83 19.47
CA SER A 47 -10.56 -7.79 20.82
C SER A 47 -10.81 -9.19 21.39
N SER A 48 -11.28 -10.12 20.56
CA SER A 48 -11.55 -11.51 20.98
C SER A 48 -10.28 -12.29 21.37
N LYS A 49 -9.13 -11.88 20.83
CA LYS A 49 -7.80 -12.40 21.16
C LYS A 49 -7.14 -11.64 22.32
N GLY A 50 -7.80 -10.64 22.90
CA GLY A 50 -7.26 -9.80 23.96
C GLY A 50 -6.18 -8.81 23.50
N LEU A 51 -6.09 -8.55 22.19
CA LEU A 51 -5.10 -7.64 21.60
C LEU A 51 -5.61 -6.19 21.61
N SER A 52 -4.66 -5.24 21.58
CA SER A 52 -4.98 -3.82 21.49
C SER A 52 -5.76 -3.49 20.23
N THR A 53 -6.76 -2.61 20.36
CA THR A 53 -7.47 -1.98 19.24
C THR A 53 -7.25 -0.48 19.18
N ALA A 54 -6.18 0.01 19.82
CA ALA A 54 -5.72 1.38 19.61
C ALA A 54 -5.26 1.54 18.15
N VAL A 55 -5.40 2.76 17.63
CA VAL A 55 -5.02 3.07 16.25
C VAL A 55 -3.76 3.91 16.23
N GLY A 56 -2.91 3.68 15.22
CA GLY A 56 -1.71 4.48 14.96
C GLY A 56 -2.01 5.79 14.23
N ASP A 57 -0.96 6.39 13.68
CA ASP A 57 -1.05 7.69 12.99
C ASP A 57 -1.95 7.66 11.74
N GLU A 58 -1.96 6.53 11.05
CA GLU A 58 -2.75 6.32 9.82
C GLU A 58 -4.11 5.70 10.08
N GLY A 59 -4.46 5.49 11.36
CA GLY A 59 -5.75 4.94 11.77
C GLY A 59 -5.88 3.41 11.68
N GLY A 60 -4.83 2.71 11.25
CA GLY A 60 -4.73 1.25 11.31
C GLY A 60 -4.47 0.78 12.75
N PHE A 61 -4.74 -0.49 13.05
CA PHE A 61 -4.43 -1.06 14.36
C PHE A 61 -2.95 -1.40 14.48
N ALA A 62 -2.39 -1.33 15.70
CA ALA A 62 -1.04 -1.79 16.00
C ALA A 62 -1.08 -2.88 17.10
N PRO A 63 -1.64 -4.07 16.81
CA PRO A 63 -1.69 -5.16 17.77
C PRO A 63 -0.29 -5.74 18.02
N ASP A 64 -0.06 -6.26 19.22
CA ASP A 64 1.15 -7.01 19.56
C ASP A 64 1.04 -8.45 19.02
N LEU A 65 1.34 -8.62 17.74
CA LEU A 65 1.35 -9.92 17.07
C LEU A 65 2.77 -10.49 17.01
N PRO A 66 2.94 -11.82 17.02
CA PRO A 66 4.27 -12.43 17.04
C PRO A 66 5.09 -12.23 15.77
N ASN A 67 4.44 -12.12 14.61
CA ASN A 67 5.08 -11.95 13.30
C ASN A 67 4.06 -11.43 12.27
N SER A 68 4.55 -11.14 11.08
CA SER A 68 3.86 -10.59 9.93
C SER A 68 2.86 -11.59 9.31
N GLU A 69 3.09 -12.90 9.43
CA GLU A 69 2.16 -13.93 8.96
C GLU A 69 0.88 -13.95 9.84
N ASP A 70 1.03 -13.81 11.16
CA ASP A 70 -0.10 -13.66 12.08
C ASP A 70 -0.96 -12.41 11.75
N ALA A 71 -0.35 -11.34 11.24
CA ALA A 71 -1.05 -10.14 10.77
C ALA A 71 -1.92 -10.43 9.54
N ILE A 72 -1.40 -11.17 8.57
CA ILE A 72 -2.17 -11.60 7.40
C ILE A 72 -3.33 -12.51 7.83
N ASP A 73 -3.10 -13.45 8.73
CA ASP A 73 -4.12 -14.42 9.18
C ASP A 73 -5.31 -13.73 9.86
N VAL A 74 -5.07 -12.73 10.72
CA VAL A 74 -6.18 -11.98 11.33
C VAL A 74 -6.91 -11.09 10.32
N ILE A 75 -6.22 -10.57 9.30
CA ILE A 75 -6.85 -9.82 8.20
C ILE A 75 -7.75 -10.74 7.37
N LEU A 76 -7.27 -11.92 6.99
CA LEU A 76 -8.06 -12.91 6.24
C LEU A 76 -9.30 -13.33 7.04
N THR A 77 -9.14 -13.58 8.34
CA THR A 77 -10.25 -13.86 9.26
C THR A 77 -11.26 -12.71 9.31
N ALA A 78 -10.77 -11.46 9.32
CA ALA A 78 -11.63 -10.28 9.34
C ALA A 78 -12.41 -10.09 8.03
N ILE A 79 -11.77 -10.36 6.88
CA ILE A 79 -12.41 -10.35 5.55
C ILE A 79 -13.55 -11.37 5.52
N GLU A 80 -13.30 -12.61 5.94
CA GLU A 80 -14.31 -13.67 5.99
C GLU A 80 -15.48 -13.30 6.94
N ASN A 81 -15.17 -12.85 8.15
CA ASN A 81 -16.16 -12.46 9.14
C ASN A 81 -17.02 -11.25 8.70
N ALA A 82 -16.49 -10.40 7.81
CA ALA A 82 -17.23 -9.29 7.20
C ALA A 82 -18.12 -9.76 6.03
N GLY A 83 -18.05 -11.04 5.63
CA GLY A 83 -18.88 -11.61 4.56
C GLY A 83 -18.30 -11.44 3.15
N TYR A 84 -17.00 -11.12 3.04
CA TYR A 84 -16.32 -10.93 1.76
C TYR A 84 -15.36 -12.08 1.44
N LYS A 85 -15.05 -12.24 0.15
CA LYS A 85 -14.10 -13.25 -0.33
C LYS A 85 -12.71 -12.65 -0.56
N ALA A 86 -11.72 -13.15 0.19
CA ALA A 86 -10.32 -12.83 -0.06
C ALA A 86 -9.87 -13.38 -1.43
N GLY A 87 -9.00 -12.65 -2.15
CA GLY A 87 -8.54 -12.99 -3.50
C GLY A 87 -9.50 -12.57 -4.62
N ASP A 88 -10.81 -12.74 -4.41
CA ASP A 88 -11.84 -12.39 -5.40
C ASP A 88 -12.32 -10.93 -5.24
N GLN A 89 -12.90 -10.61 -4.07
CA GLN A 89 -13.48 -9.29 -3.81
C GLN A 89 -12.49 -8.35 -3.14
N VAL A 90 -11.62 -8.91 -2.30
CA VAL A 90 -10.65 -8.16 -1.50
C VAL A 90 -9.29 -8.81 -1.62
N LYS A 91 -8.29 -8.03 -2.00
CA LYS A 91 -6.89 -8.46 -2.01
C LYS A 91 -6.10 -7.77 -0.90
N ILE A 92 -4.89 -8.25 -0.64
CA ILE A 92 -3.96 -7.66 0.33
C ILE A 92 -2.93 -6.84 -0.43
N ALA A 93 -2.54 -5.70 0.14
CA ALA A 93 -1.37 -4.95 -0.27
C ALA A 93 -0.45 -4.76 0.94
N LEU A 94 0.85 -4.72 0.69
CA LEU A 94 1.87 -4.59 1.72
C LEU A 94 2.71 -3.35 1.46
N ASP A 95 3.10 -2.69 2.53
CA ASP A 95 4.23 -1.78 2.55
C ASP A 95 5.28 -2.40 3.45
N ALA A 96 6.37 -2.86 2.83
CA ALA A 96 7.45 -3.48 3.56
C ALA A 96 8.40 -2.44 4.16
N ALA A 97 8.54 -1.26 3.54
CA ALA A 97 9.51 -0.23 3.92
C ALA A 97 10.91 -0.82 4.21
N SER A 98 11.39 -1.68 3.32
CA SER A 98 12.52 -2.57 3.62
C SER A 98 13.84 -1.86 3.89
N THR A 99 13.94 -0.58 3.54
CA THR A 99 15.06 0.29 3.90
C THR A 99 15.29 0.32 5.42
N GLU A 100 14.21 0.31 6.22
CA GLU A 100 14.29 0.45 7.69
C GLU A 100 14.97 -0.74 8.37
N PHE A 101 14.87 -1.93 7.78
CA PHE A 101 15.52 -3.15 8.28
C PHE A 101 16.67 -3.64 7.38
N PHE A 102 17.16 -2.79 6.49
CA PHE A 102 18.32 -3.07 5.64
C PHE A 102 19.60 -2.46 6.18
N ASN A 103 20.66 -3.26 6.29
CA ASN A 103 21.98 -2.79 6.66
C ASN A 103 22.82 -2.51 5.41
N SER A 104 22.94 -1.24 5.04
CA SER A 104 23.70 -0.78 3.87
C SER A 104 25.22 -1.11 3.90
N LYS A 105 25.78 -1.44 5.06
CA LYS A 105 27.20 -1.84 5.17
C LYS A 105 27.42 -3.31 4.85
N THR A 106 26.45 -4.16 5.17
CA THR A 106 26.55 -5.61 4.97
C THR A 106 25.75 -6.10 3.78
N GLY A 107 24.79 -5.32 3.28
CA GLY A 107 23.86 -5.73 2.24
C GLY A 107 22.83 -6.76 2.73
N ILE A 108 22.51 -6.74 4.03
CA ILE A 108 21.63 -7.74 4.66
C ILE A 108 20.34 -7.08 5.15
N TYR A 109 19.22 -7.72 4.86
CA TYR A 109 17.89 -7.45 5.40
C TYR A 109 17.67 -8.31 6.64
N THR A 110 17.19 -7.72 7.74
CA THR A 110 16.85 -8.46 8.97
C THR A 110 15.34 -8.42 9.19
N VAL A 111 14.67 -9.54 8.93
CA VAL A 111 13.20 -9.66 9.09
C VAL A 111 12.91 -10.76 10.11
N GLU A 112 12.34 -10.36 11.23
CA GLU A 112 11.86 -11.17 12.35
C GLU A 112 12.96 -12.09 12.89
N GLY A 113 14.17 -11.54 13.01
CA GLY A 113 15.36 -12.26 13.47
C GLY A 113 15.99 -13.18 12.41
N ARG A 114 15.52 -13.16 11.17
CA ARG A 114 16.13 -13.86 10.03
C ARG A 114 16.89 -12.88 9.16
N GLU A 115 18.03 -13.31 8.64
CA GLU A 115 18.87 -12.52 7.75
C GLU A 115 18.70 -12.98 6.30
N PHE A 116 18.57 -12.03 5.38
CA PHE A 116 18.45 -12.25 3.95
C PHE A 116 19.42 -11.35 3.20
N ASP A 117 20.04 -11.87 2.14
CA ASP A 117 20.54 -11.00 1.06
C ASP A 117 19.39 -10.58 0.15
N SER A 118 19.65 -9.75 -0.86
CA SER A 118 18.62 -9.27 -1.79
C SER A 118 17.87 -10.40 -2.48
N ALA A 119 18.56 -11.46 -2.91
CA ALA A 119 17.93 -12.60 -3.57
C ALA A 119 17.03 -13.40 -2.60
N GLY A 120 17.50 -13.63 -1.37
CA GLY A 120 16.72 -14.26 -0.32
C GLY A 120 15.47 -13.45 0.06
N MET A 121 15.57 -12.12 0.08
CA MET A 121 14.43 -11.23 0.33
C MET A 121 13.40 -11.29 -0.81
N VAL A 122 13.85 -11.35 -2.06
CA VAL A 122 12.97 -11.58 -3.22
C VAL A 122 12.25 -12.93 -3.12
N ASP A 123 12.97 -14.00 -2.78
CA ASP A 123 12.36 -15.33 -2.62
C ASP A 123 11.36 -15.37 -1.45
N PHE A 124 11.67 -14.67 -0.36
CA PHE A 124 10.76 -14.50 0.77
C PHE A 124 9.45 -13.85 0.34
N LEU A 125 9.50 -12.68 -0.32
CA LEU A 125 8.32 -11.98 -0.82
C LEU A 125 7.56 -12.79 -1.88
N ALA A 126 8.27 -13.48 -2.78
CA ALA A 126 7.65 -14.33 -3.78
C ALA A 126 6.86 -15.50 -3.14
N SER A 127 7.40 -16.11 -2.08
CA SER A 127 6.69 -17.18 -1.36
C SER A 127 5.39 -16.69 -0.72
N TRP A 128 5.34 -15.43 -0.30
CA TRP A 128 4.14 -14.80 0.26
C TRP A 128 3.09 -14.53 -0.81
N VAL A 129 3.50 -14.01 -1.96
CA VAL A 129 2.61 -13.82 -3.12
C VAL A 129 2.00 -15.13 -3.59
N ASP A 130 2.75 -16.24 -3.55
CA ASP A 130 2.23 -17.56 -3.92
C ASP A 130 1.28 -18.15 -2.85
N LYS A 131 1.40 -17.72 -1.58
CA LYS A 131 0.61 -18.26 -0.45
C LYS A 131 -0.66 -17.45 -0.14
N TYR A 132 -0.62 -16.13 -0.35
CA TYR A 132 -1.65 -15.19 0.08
C TYR A 132 -2.18 -14.37 -1.10
N PRO A 133 -3.40 -13.80 -1.00
CA PRO A 133 -3.98 -12.97 -2.06
C PRO A 133 -3.36 -11.56 -2.12
N ILE A 134 -2.03 -11.47 -2.13
CA ILE A 134 -1.28 -10.23 -2.23
C ILE A 134 -1.29 -9.77 -3.68
N CYS A 135 -1.61 -8.49 -3.90
CA CYS A 135 -1.67 -7.88 -5.23
C CYS A 135 -0.71 -6.71 -5.43
N SER A 136 -0.17 -6.17 -4.35
CA SER A 136 0.74 -5.03 -4.38
C SER A 136 1.73 -5.11 -3.23
N ILE A 137 2.99 -4.81 -3.53
CA ILE A 137 4.09 -4.70 -2.57
C ILE A 137 4.78 -3.36 -2.81
N GLU A 138 4.76 -2.52 -1.79
CA GLU A 138 5.49 -1.26 -1.72
C GLU A 138 6.81 -1.47 -0.97
N ASP A 139 7.88 -0.89 -1.52
CA ASP A 139 9.24 -0.92 -0.98
C ASP A 139 9.72 -2.28 -0.44
N GLY A 140 9.54 -3.32 -1.27
CA GLY A 140 9.94 -4.69 -0.98
C GLY A 140 11.46 -4.90 -0.84
N LEU A 141 12.26 -3.92 -1.25
CA LEU A 141 13.71 -3.88 -1.09
C LEU A 141 14.15 -2.44 -0.77
N ALA A 142 15.36 -2.30 -0.24
CA ALA A 142 15.88 -1.00 0.18
C ALA A 142 15.99 -0.02 -1.00
N GLU A 143 15.86 1.27 -0.71
CA GLU A 143 15.76 2.35 -1.71
C GLU A 143 16.90 2.39 -2.73
N ASP A 144 18.11 1.96 -2.34
CA ASP A 144 19.30 1.97 -3.18
C ASP A 144 19.78 0.55 -3.60
N ASP A 145 19.01 -0.50 -3.32
CA ASP A 145 19.27 -1.86 -3.80
C ASP A 145 18.69 -2.09 -5.22
N TRP A 146 19.20 -1.33 -6.19
CA TRP A 146 18.70 -1.33 -7.57
C TRP A 146 18.81 -2.71 -8.26
N ASP A 147 19.88 -3.47 -7.97
CA ASP A 147 20.07 -4.81 -8.52
C ASP A 147 19.04 -5.80 -7.93
N GLY A 148 18.78 -5.72 -6.62
CA GLY A 148 17.73 -6.49 -5.98
C GLY A 148 16.35 -6.12 -6.54
N TRP A 149 16.05 -4.82 -6.70
CA TRP A 149 14.78 -4.35 -7.26
C TRP A 149 14.53 -4.87 -8.68
N LYS A 150 15.59 -4.95 -9.48
CA LYS A 150 15.51 -5.57 -10.81
C LYS A 150 15.16 -7.05 -10.71
N LEU A 151 15.82 -7.80 -9.82
CA LEU A 151 15.52 -9.21 -9.57
C LEU A 151 14.07 -9.40 -9.09
N LEU A 152 13.59 -8.54 -8.18
CA LEU A 152 12.21 -8.54 -7.70
C LEU A 152 11.23 -8.33 -8.86
N THR A 153 11.53 -7.38 -9.74
CA THR A 153 10.68 -7.04 -10.89
C THR A 153 10.65 -8.18 -11.91
N GLU A 154 11.79 -8.78 -12.22
CA GLU A 154 11.87 -9.97 -13.09
C GLU A 154 11.10 -11.16 -12.52
N ARG A 155 11.11 -11.34 -11.19
CA ARG A 155 10.46 -12.45 -10.51
C ARG A 155 8.94 -12.27 -10.39
N LEU A 156 8.48 -11.05 -10.07
CA LEU A 156 7.11 -10.79 -9.60
C LEU A 156 6.34 -9.71 -10.38
N GLY A 157 7.00 -8.89 -11.19
CA GLY A 157 6.38 -7.71 -11.83
C GLY A 157 5.24 -8.01 -12.81
N ASN A 158 5.08 -9.27 -13.23
CA ASN A 158 3.95 -9.75 -14.06
C ASN A 158 2.82 -10.42 -13.25
N LYS A 159 2.96 -10.52 -11.92
CA LYS A 159 2.00 -11.16 -11.01
C LYS A 159 1.41 -10.18 -10.00
N VAL A 160 2.22 -9.22 -9.54
CA VAL A 160 1.85 -8.23 -8.53
C VAL A 160 2.38 -6.87 -8.90
N GLN A 161 1.70 -5.85 -8.41
CA GLN A 161 2.18 -4.48 -8.45
C GLN A 161 3.37 -4.32 -7.50
N LEU A 162 4.42 -3.65 -7.96
CA LEU A 162 5.62 -3.30 -7.22
C LEU A 162 5.71 -1.78 -7.20
N VAL A 163 5.44 -1.20 -6.04
CA VAL A 163 5.35 0.24 -5.83
C VAL A 163 6.66 0.74 -5.24
N GLY A 164 7.34 1.66 -5.94
CA GLY A 164 8.47 2.38 -5.37
C GLY A 164 7.99 3.66 -4.66
N ASP A 165 8.21 3.74 -3.35
CA ASP A 165 8.04 4.95 -2.55
C ASP A 165 9.40 5.59 -2.30
N ASP A 166 10.21 5.08 -1.35
CA ASP A 166 11.57 5.54 -1.11
C ASP A 166 12.50 5.26 -2.30
N LEU A 167 12.22 4.20 -3.06
CA LEU A 167 12.93 3.92 -4.32
C LEU A 167 12.89 5.12 -5.28
N PHE A 168 11.76 5.84 -5.36
CA PHE A 168 11.57 6.93 -6.32
C PHE A 168 11.45 8.31 -5.68
N VAL A 169 11.02 8.44 -4.43
CA VAL A 169 10.76 9.67 -3.66
C VAL A 169 10.03 10.75 -4.45
N THR A 170 9.04 10.34 -5.26
CA THR A 170 8.33 11.21 -6.21
C THR A 170 9.27 12.00 -7.15
N ASN A 171 10.49 11.52 -7.39
CA ASN A 171 11.53 12.20 -8.16
C ASN A 171 11.57 11.71 -9.62
N PRO A 172 11.28 12.57 -10.62
CA PRO A 172 11.26 12.17 -12.03
C PRO A 172 12.57 11.54 -12.53
N LYS A 173 13.73 11.89 -11.97
CA LYS A 173 15.02 11.31 -12.39
C LYS A 173 15.18 9.87 -11.90
N ARG A 174 14.80 9.58 -10.65
CA ARG A 174 14.83 8.20 -10.12
C ARG A 174 13.78 7.35 -10.82
N LEU A 175 12.58 7.89 -11.02
CA LEU A 175 11.53 7.22 -11.80
C LEU A 175 11.99 6.91 -13.24
N GLN A 176 12.61 7.87 -13.94
CA GLN A 176 13.12 7.64 -15.29
C GLN A 176 14.17 6.52 -15.32
N ARG A 177 15.07 6.49 -14.34
CA ARG A 177 16.04 5.39 -14.21
C ARG A 177 15.34 4.04 -14.01
N GLY A 178 14.33 3.99 -13.14
CA GLY A 178 13.53 2.77 -12.93
C GLY A 178 12.88 2.28 -14.21
N ILE A 179 12.28 3.19 -14.98
CA ILE A 179 11.70 2.91 -16.30
C ILE A 179 12.76 2.35 -17.27
N ASP A 180 13.91 3.02 -17.40
CA ASP A 180 14.97 2.64 -18.33
C ASP A 180 15.59 1.26 -17.99
N GLU A 181 15.64 0.93 -16.71
CA GLU A 181 16.21 -0.33 -16.20
C GLU A 181 15.17 -1.46 -16.04
N GLY A 182 13.87 -1.17 -16.20
CA GLY A 182 12.77 -2.12 -16.02
C GLY A 182 12.55 -2.51 -14.55
N ILE A 183 12.62 -1.53 -13.64
CA ILE A 183 12.56 -1.70 -12.19
C ILE A 183 11.24 -1.15 -11.64
N ALA A 184 10.53 -2.00 -10.89
CA ALA A 184 9.18 -1.79 -10.41
C ALA A 184 8.17 -1.66 -11.57
N ASN A 185 6.89 -1.44 -11.23
CA ASN A 185 5.84 -1.17 -12.22
C ASN A 185 4.82 -0.14 -11.70
N SER A 186 5.13 0.51 -10.58
CA SER A 186 4.29 1.53 -9.96
C SER A 186 5.15 2.52 -9.15
N ILE A 187 4.65 3.74 -9.01
CA ILE A 187 5.25 4.78 -8.15
C ILE A 187 4.23 5.27 -7.12
N LEU A 188 4.67 5.42 -5.87
CA LEU A 188 3.91 6.16 -4.86
C LEU A 188 4.16 7.66 -5.03
N VAL A 189 3.09 8.46 -5.08
CA VAL A 189 3.16 9.90 -5.35
C VAL A 189 2.76 10.67 -4.11
N LYS A 190 3.74 11.34 -3.49
CA LYS A 190 3.55 12.22 -2.34
C LYS A 190 3.83 13.66 -2.78
N VAL A 191 2.77 14.48 -2.87
CA VAL A 191 2.85 15.84 -3.42
C VAL A 191 3.91 16.73 -2.76
N ASN A 192 4.13 16.57 -1.45
CA ASN A 192 5.09 17.38 -0.70
C ASN A 192 6.53 16.85 -0.78
N GLN A 193 6.78 15.64 -1.30
CA GLN A 193 8.13 15.17 -1.58
C GLN A 193 8.74 15.91 -2.79
N ILE A 194 7.92 16.19 -3.81
CA ILE A 194 8.36 16.89 -5.02
C ILE A 194 8.14 18.41 -4.94
N GLY A 195 7.14 18.86 -4.19
CA GLY A 195 6.99 20.25 -3.75
C GLY A 195 6.00 21.09 -4.55
N THR A 196 5.74 20.77 -5.83
CA THR A 196 4.75 21.50 -6.64
C THR A 196 3.74 20.58 -7.33
N LEU A 197 2.54 21.12 -7.62
CA LEU A 197 1.53 20.40 -8.39
C LEU A 197 1.98 20.12 -9.82
N SER A 198 2.73 21.04 -10.46
CA SER A 198 3.25 20.85 -11.81
C SER A 198 4.19 19.64 -11.87
N GLU A 199 5.15 19.55 -10.95
CA GLU A 199 6.09 18.42 -10.91
C GLU A 199 5.40 17.12 -10.48
N THR A 200 4.38 17.19 -9.62
CA THR A 200 3.50 16.04 -9.30
C THR A 200 2.82 15.49 -10.55
N ILE A 201 2.21 16.37 -11.35
CA ILE A 201 1.53 16.00 -12.60
C ILE A 201 2.54 15.40 -13.59
N GLU A 202 3.72 15.99 -13.71
CA GLU A 202 4.79 15.48 -14.57
C GLU A 202 5.23 14.07 -14.17
N ALA A 203 5.38 13.79 -12.87
CA ALA A 203 5.73 12.46 -12.37
C ALA A 203 4.64 11.43 -12.68
N VAL A 204 3.37 11.75 -12.42
CA VAL A 204 2.22 10.86 -12.72
C VAL A 204 2.13 10.58 -14.22
N GLN A 205 2.27 11.61 -15.05
CA GLN A 205 2.24 11.44 -16.51
C GLN A 205 3.46 10.66 -17.04
N LEU A 206 4.63 10.84 -16.43
CA LEU A 206 5.83 10.08 -16.80
C LEU A 206 5.62 8.59 -16.51
N ALA A 207 5.08 8.24 -15.35
CA ALA A 207 4.72 6.86 -15.00
C ALA A 207 3.71 6.29 -16.01
N GLY A 208 2.57 6.98 -16.18
CA GLY A 208 1.49 6.50 -17.05
C GLY A 208 1.91 6.30 -18.52
N ARG A 209 2.72 7.20 -19.10
CA ARG A 209 3.22 7.06 -20.47
C ARG A 209 4.14 5.85 -20.67
N ASN A 210 4.73 5.32 -19.60
CA ASN A 210 5.65 4.19 -19.64
C ASN A 210 5.02 2.91 -19.04
N GLY A 211 3.70 2.88 -18.88
CA GLY A 211 2.98 1.70 -18.40
C GLY A 211 3.10 1.45 -16.89
N TYR A 212 3.59 2.42 -16.12
CA TYR A 212 3.59 2.35 -14.66
C TYR A 212 2.27 2.90 -14.13
N THR A 213 1.77 2.30 -13.06
CA THR A 213 0.70 2.94 -12.28
C THR A 213 1.28 4.02 -11.37
N ALA A 214 0.46 5.01 -11.03
CA ALA A 214 0.78 6.01 -10.02
C ALA A 214 -0.22 5.89 -8.88
N VAL A 215 0.25 5.80 -7.65
CA VAL A 215 -0.61 5.69 -6.46
C VAL A 215 -0.52 7.00 -5.71
N MET A 216 -1.60 7.78 -5.72
CA MET A 216 -1.64 9.05 -4.99
C MET A 216 -1.65 8.75 -3.49
N SER A 217 -0.78 9.39 -2.71
CA SER A 217 -0.55 9.00 -1.32
C SER A 217 -0.62 10.17 -0.33
N HIS A 218 -1.08 9.85 0.87
CA HIS A 218 -1.04 10.72 2.04
C HIS A 218 0.36 10.76 2.67
N ARG A 219 0.48 11.45 3.82
CA ARG A 219 1.63 11.37 4.72
C ARG A 219 1.23 10.84 6.11
N SER A 220 2.18 10.38 6.91
CA SER A 220 1.91 9.98 8.31
C SER A 220 1.31 11.14 9.12
N GLY A 221 1.87 12.34 9.00
CA GLY A 221 1.26 13.59 9.46
C GLY A 221 0.36 14.22 8.39
N GLU A 222 -0.96 14.08 8.54
CA GLU A 222 -1.96 14.66 7.62
C GLU A 222 -2.75 15.82 8.23
N THR A 223 -3.49 16.50 7.36
CA THR A 223 -4.42 17.58 7.70
C THR A 223 -5.86 17.23 7.29
N GLU A 224 -6.78 18.15 7.46
CA GLU A 224 -8.13 18.08 6.91
C GLU A 224 -8.21 18.34 5.40
N ASP A 225 -7.10 18.72 4.75
CA ASP A 225 -7.04 18.93 3.30
C ASP A 225 -7.42 17.65 2.54
N THR A 226 -8.06 17.79 1.38
CA THR A 226 -8.53 16.65 0.59
C THR A 226 -8.03 16.67 -0.86
N THR A 227 -7.06 17.54 -1.18
CA THR A 227 -6.57 17.77 -2.54
C THR A 227 -6.09 16.49 -3.22
N ILE A 228 -5.50 15.56 -2.48
CA ILE A 228 -5.03 14.28 -3.04
C ILE A 228 -6.17 13.39 -3.56
N ALA A 229 -7.40 13.53 -3.03
CA ALA A 229 -8.57 12.84 -3.56
C ALA A 229 -8.94 13.38 -4.95
N ASP A 230 -9.00 14.71 -5.08
CA ASP A 230 -9.25 15.38 -6.36
C ASP A 230 -8.14 15.08 -7.38
N LEU A 231 -6.86 15.07 -6.96
CA LEU A 231 -5.74 14.73 -7.84
C LEU A 231 -5.79 13.28 -8.33
N ALA A 232 -6.17 12.32 -7.48
CA ALA A 232 -6.31 10.92 -7.89
C ALA A 232 -7.33 10.76 -9.03
N VAL A 233 -8.46 11.47 -8.95
CA VAL A 233 -9.49 11.45 -10.00
C VAL A 233 -9.07 12.27 -11.23
N ALA A 234 -8.56 13.49 -11.03
CA ALA A 234 -8.17 14.41 -12.10
C ALA A 234 -7.04 13.85 -12.98
N LEU A 235 -6.15 13.05 -12.40
CA LEU A 235 -5.04 12.41 -13.11
C LEU A 235 -5.32 10.95 -13.46
N CYS A 236 -6.55 10.47 -13.21
CA CYS A 236 -6.99 9.12 -13.51
C CYS A 236 -6.02 8.04 -12.98
N THR A 237 -5.52 8.21 -11.76
CA THR A 237 -4.53 7.29 -11.17
C THR A 237 -5.11 5.89 -10.93
N GLY A 238 -6.43 5.81 -10.74
CA GLY A 238 -7.16 4.58 -10.43
C GLY A 238 -6.91 4.04 -9.02
N GLN A 239 -5.93 4.58 -8.29
CA GLN A 239 -5.47 4.10 -7.00
C GLN A 239 -5.10 5.26 -6.07
N ILE A 240 -5.35 5.07 -4.77
CA ILE A 240 -5.03 6.01 -3.71
C ILE A 240 -4.67 5.27 -2.40
N LYS A 241 -3.59 5.69 -1.73
CA LYS A 241 -3.19 5.26 -0.38
C LYS A 241 -3.40 6.43 0.59
N THR A 242 -4.57 6.49 1.23
CA THR A 242 -4.92 7.62 2.12
C THR A 242 -5.31 7.21 3.54
N GLY A 243 -4.82 6.05 4.00
CA GLY A 243 -4.93 5.60 5.38
C GLY A 243 -6.07 4.61 5.64
N SER A 244 -6.41 4.43 6.91
CA SER A 244 -7.42 3.48 7.38
C SER A 244 -8.83 4.06 7.40
N ALA A 245 -9.83 3.24 7.76
CA ALA A 245 -11.22 3.63 7.99
C ALA A 245 -11.43 4.24 9.40
N SER A 246 -10.47 5.03 9.88
CA SER A 246 -10.56 5.80 11.11
C SER A 246 -9.72 7.07 11.04
N ARG A 247 -9.95 7.99 11.99
CA ARG A 247 -9.36 9.34 12.08
C ARG A 247 -9.73 10.27 10.92
N THR A 248 -10.09 11.52 11.25
CA THR A 248 -10.62 12.47 10.27
C THR A 248 -9.59 12.89 9.22
N ASP A 249 -8.31 12.97 9.59
CA ASP A 249 -7.17 13.23 8.71
C ASP A 249 -7.06 12.21 7.54
N ARG A 250 -7.69 11.04 7.67
CA ARG A 250 -7.85 10.01 6.61
C ARG A 250 -9.23 10.05 5.99
N ILE A 251 -10.27 9.95 6.82
CA ILE A 251 -11.67 9.84 6.40
C ILE A 251 -12.12 11.03 5.55
N CYS A 252 -11.57 12.23 5.77
CA CYS A 252 -11.94 13.39 4.95
C CYS A 252 -11.65 13.19 3.45
N LYS A 253 -10.56 12.48 3.08
CA LYS A 253 -10.23 12.16 1.68
C LYS A 253 -11.23 11.15 1.10
N TYR A 254 -11.60 10.12 1.85
CA TYR A 254 -12.64 9.18 1.41
C TYR A 254 -13.99 9.85 1.25
N ASN A 255 -14.37 10.74 2.17
CA ASN A 255 -15.60 11.54 2.04
C ASN A 255 -15.56 12.45 0.81
N GLN A 256 -14.39 12.97 0.44
CA GLN A 256 -14.23 13.75 -0.77
C GLN A 256 -14.39 12.90 -2.03
N LEU A 257 -13.82 11.68 -2.05
CA LEU A 257 -14.04 10.73 -3.15
C LEU A 257 -15.52 10.35 -3.30
N LEU A 258 -16.26 10.17 -2.20
CA LEU A 258 -17.72 9.96 -2.25
C LEU A 258 -18.44 11.14 -2.92
N ARG A 259 -18.05 12.38 -2.59
CA ARG A 259 -18.63 13.58 -3.22
C ARG A 259 -18.28 13.66 -4.70
N ILE A 260 -17.04 13.34 -5.08
CA ILE A 260 -16.63 13.32 -6.48
C ILE A 260 -17.42 12.27 -7.27
N GLU A 261 -17.59 11.06 -6.72
CA GLU A 261 -18.43 10.01 -7.30
C GLU A 261 -19.88 10.48 -7.46
N GLU A 262 -20.46 11.12 -6.43
CA GLU A 262 -21.82 11.68 -6.50
C GLU A 262 -21.96 12.76 -7.59
N ILE A 263 -20.97 13.65 -7.72
CA ILE A 263 -20.94 14.72 -8.73
C ILE A 263 -20.85 14.15 -10.15
N LEU A 264 -20.03 13.12 -10.35
CA LEU A 264 -19.87 12.45 -11.64
C LEU A 264 -21.10 11.62 -12.03
N GLY A 265 -21.85 11.11 -11.04
CA GLY A 265 -23.07 10.34 -11.26
C GLY A 265 -22.80 9.12 -12.16
N THR A 266 -23.53 9.03 -13.27
CA THR A 266 -23.38 7.90 -14.22
C THR A 266 -22.08 7.92 -15.02
N GLU A 267 -21.34 9.03 -15.02
CA GLU A 267 -20.03 9.14 -15.68
C GLU A 267 -18.89 8.64 -14.77
N ALA A 268 -19.18 8.34 -13.51
CA ALA A 268 -18.18 7.80 -12.59
C ALA A 268 -17.72 6.42 -13.05
N THR A 269 -16.41 6.23 -13.15
CA THR A 269 -15.78 4.93 -13.39
C THR A 269 -14.83 4.62 -12.24
N PHE A 270 -15.08 3.51 -11.55
CA PHE A 270 -14.18 3.04 -10.50
C PHE A 270 -12.96 2.37 -11.12
N GLY A 271 -11.77 2.68 -10.60
CA GLY A 271 -10.49 2.16 -11.12
C GLY A 271 -10.40 0.63 -11.09
N GLY A 272 -11.13 -0.03 -10.19
CA GLY A 272 -11.31 -1.48 -10.19
C GLY A 272 -9.98 -2.25 -10.01
N THR A 273 -9.88 -3.39 -10.69
CA THR A 273 -8.80 -4.38 -10.52
C THR A 273 -7.45 -3.89 -11.05
N ILE A 274 -6.40 -4.13 -10.27
CA ILE A 274 -5.00 -4.06 -10.73
C ILE A 274 -4.76 -5.27 -11.64
N SER A 275 -4.40 -5.02 -12.90
CA SER A 275 -4.04 -6.02 -13.91
C SER A 275 -2.56 -6.35 -13.90
#